data_AF-A0A533SLG8-F1
#
_entry.id   AF-A0A533SLG8-F1
#
_cell.length_a   1.000
_cell.length_b   1.000
_cell.length_c   1.000
_cell.angle_alpha   90.00
_cell.angle_beta   90.00
_cell.angle_gamma   90.00
#
_symmetry.space_group_name_H-M   'P 1'
#
loop_
_entity.id
_entity.type
_entity.pdbx_description
1 polymer ?
#
loop_
_entity_poly.entity_id
_entity_poly.type
_entity_poly.pdbx_seq_one_letter_code
_entity_poly.pdbx_strand_id
1 'polypeptide(L)'
;MQPGDSTVNNSVEPAGQTKKGQGCGLILLFFVAIAWLVGMTIITQSVSWVLEQTIFEGYPTSDIRWTLPLLYGAALLIPLGILSRMVASPRSRLAYRTWSMAAVFALLQAPSRMLALTDAQTVAVVQIGVMAVYLILLNQWLKWKSPEWVSPWKSMDWRGIETAILIGLLVSLPWLWWGALGSPLDMVLNLATGLLFGICASWTLYGGLLTATQDTDREYRTADVLIDGLVMALALVIMVTGFGLTGMQWVLLFCLPVLGWAVAMLAQVGKDVARGQNWAPVALLLGLAAAWPMMMTDPDELALIVSSGAGERIEWVTRAGSIALLMGLMATFLLFSTWRLLKRRAWLPLSGKLVTGVVAILAVCVYFFFGVTGFHGERLFVILEDQADLSQIDASLPWQEKREQVYRVLVQQAQGSQAEIRATLDRYHIDYTPYYLMNAIEVQAGPLVRAWLDSRPEVDRILDSPILRPLPEALPESQGTLAAPTAPTWNVTLAKADQVW
;
A
#
# COMPACT_ATOMS: atom_id res chain seq x y z
N MET A 1 -70.88 -19.20 -55.97
CA MET A 1 -70.94 -20.03 -54.75
C MET A 1 -69.60 -19.93 -54.03
N GLN A 2 -69.49 -19.00 -53.08
CA GLN A 2 -68.77 -19.22 -51.82
C GLN A 2 -69.66 -20.12 -50.93
N PRO A 3 -69.17 -20.82 -49.88
CA PRO A 3 -68.20 -20.32 -48.89
C PRO A 3 -67.23 -21.37 -48.30
N GLY A 4 -66.33 -20.92 -47.43
CA GLY A 4 -65.56 -21.84 -46.57
C GLY A 4 -64.24 -21.30 -46.01
N ASP A 5 -64.24 -20.08 -45.45
CA ASP A 5 -63.16 -19.59 -44.57
C ASP A 5 -62.99 -20.49 -43.35
N SER A 6 -61.75 -20.90 -43.06
CA SER A 6 -61.34 -21.33 -41.72
C SER A 6 -60.00 -20.70 -41.37
N THR A 7 -60.08 -19.42 -41.03
CA THR A 7 -59.06 -18.68 -40.29
C THR A 7 -58.84 -19.35 -38.93
N VAL A 8 -57.73 -20.09 -38.78
CA VAL A 8 -57.25 -20.53 -37.46
C VAL A 8 -56.60 -19.33 -36.77
N ASN A 9 -57.41 -18.70 -35.94
CA ASN A 9 -57.07 -17.60 -35.06
C ASN A 9 -56.21 -18.15 -33.90
N ASN A 10 -54.90 -18.22 -34.07
CA ASN A 10 -53.98 -18.45 -32.94
C ASN A 10 -53.91 -17.17 -32.12
N SER A 11 -54.80 -17.08 -31.14
CA SER A 11 -54.75 -16.11 -30.06
C SER A 11 -53.39 -16.14 -29.39
N VAL A 12 -52.60 -15.10 -29.64
CA VAL A 12 -51.42 -14.73 -28.86
C VAL A 12 -51.92 -14.40 -27.46
N GLU A 13 -51.83 -15.35 -26.54
CA GLU A 13 -51.95 -15.08 -25.11
C GLU A 13 -50.83 -14.09 -24.73
N PRO A 14 -51.15 -12.95 -24.10
CA PRO A 14 -50.11 -12.08 -23.58
C PRO A 14 -49.47 -12.81 -22.40
N ALA A 15 -48.22 -13.23 -22.59
CA ALA A 15 -47.35 -13.68 -21.52
C ALA A 15 -47.30 -12.60 -20.44
N GLY A 16 -48.08 -12.79 -19.39
CA GLY A 16 -48.04 -12.00 -18.17
C GLY A 16 -46.67 -12.16 -17.54
N GLN A 17 -45.72 -11.30 -17.95
CA GLN A 17 -44.50 -11.06 -17.22
C GLN A 17 -44.86 -10.42 -15.89
N THR A 18 -45.21 -11.27 -14.93
CA THR A 18 -45.17 -10.92 -13.52
C THR A 18 -43.71 -10.65 -13.18
N LYS A 19 -43.32 -9.36 -13.25
CA LYS A 19 -42.15 -8.85 -12.55
C LYS A 19 -42.37 -9.14 -11.06
N LYS A 20 -41.97 -10.33 -10.60
CA LYS A 20 -41.81 -10.63 -9.18
C LYS A 20 -40.82 -9.59 -8.64
N GLY A 21 -41.34 -8.60 -7.93
CA GLY A 21 -40.52 -7.65 -7.19
C GLY A 21 -39.50 -8.43 -6.37
N GLN A 22 -38.25 -8.01 -6.40
CA GLN A 22 -37.22 -8.57 -5.53
C GLN A 22 -37.77 -8.51 -4.09
N GLY A 23 -37.95 -9.67 -3.46
CA GLY A 23 -38.52 -9.74 -2.12
C GLY A 23 -37.68 -8.87 -1.19
N CYS A 24 -38.33 -8.01 -0.40
CA CYS A 24 -37.70 -7.08 0.55
C CYS A 24 -36.59 -7.75 1.40
N GLY A 25 -36.76 -9.04 1.73
CA GLY A 25 -35.77 -9.85 2.43
C GLY A 25 -34.42 -10.03 1.74
N LEU A 26 -34.35 -10.10 0.39
CA LEU A 26 -33.08 -10.20 -0.34
C LEU A 26 -32.28 -8.89 -0.28
N ILE A 27 -32.99 -7.76 -0.32
CA ILE A 27 -32.40 -6.43 -0.19
C ILE A 27 -31.87 -6.25 1.23
N LEU A 28 -32.69 -6.60 2.24
CA LEU A 28 -32.28 -6.58 3.65
C LEU A 28 -31.02 -7.44 3.88
N LEU A 29 -30.99 -8.67 3.36
CA LEU A 29 -29.84 -9.56 3.46
C LEU A 29 -28.57 -8.97 2.83
N PHE A 30 -28.71 -8.25 1.73
CA PHE A 30 -27.59 -7.55 1.09
C PHE A 30 -27.02 -6.45 1.99
N PHE A 31 -27.88 -5.63 2.60
CA PHE A 31 -27.43 -4.62 3.56
C PHE A 31 -26.85 -5.21 4.84
N VAL A 32 -27.41 -6.31 5.36
CA VAL A 32 -26.85 -7.03 6.52
C VAL A 32 -25.45 -7.57 6.19
N ALA A 33 -25.25 -8.11 4.99
CA ALA A 33 -23.93 -8.57 4.56
C ALA A 33 -22.91 -7.42 4.46
N ILE A 34 -23.33 -6.24 3.99
CA ILE A 34 -22.49 -5.04 3.97
C ILE A 34 -22.16 -4.60 5.40
N ALA A 35 -23.16 -4.53 6.28
CA ALA A 35 -22.96 -4.15 7.67
C ALA A 35 -22.01 -5.12 8.39
N TRP A 36 -22.12 -6.42 8.14
CA TRP A 36 -21.20 -7.44 8.63
C TRP A 36 -19.77 -7.22 8.13
N LEU A 37 -19.61 -6.99 6.82
CA LEU A 37 -18.32 -6.71 6.20
C LEU A 37 -17.66 -5.48 6.82
N VAL A 38 -18.39 -4.36 6.91
CA VAL A 38 -17.90 -3.11 7.49
C VAL A 38 -17.57 -3.28 8.97
N GLY A 39 -18.44 -3.95 9.74
CA GLY A 39 -18.22 -4.22 11.16
C GLY A 39 -16.96 -5.06 11.39
N MET A 40 -16.80 -6.16 10.66
CA MET A 40 -15.59 -6.98 10.73
C MET A 40 -14.34 -6.21 10.31
N THR A 41 -14.45 -5.35 9.30
CA THR A 41 -13.34 -4.50 8.87
C THR A 41 -12.91 -3.54 9.98
N ILE A 42 -13.85 -2.83 10.60
CA ILE A 42 -13.55 -1.90 11.70
C ILE A 42 -12.92 -2.64 12.88
N ILE A 43 -13.46 -3.80 13.26
CA ILE A 43 -12.90 -4.61 14.35
C ILE A 43 -11.47 -5.01 14.04
N THR A 44 -11.21 -5.59 12.86
CA THR A 44 -9.87 -6.05 12.48
C THR A 44 -8.88 -4.89 12.36
N GLN A 45 -9.26 -3.77 11.76
CA GLN A 45 -8.42 -2.58 11.62
C GLN A 45 -8.01 -2.02 13.00
N SER A 46 -8.98 -1.85 13.90
CA SER A 46 -8.74 -1.35 15.26
C SER A 46 -7.87 -2.30 16.08
N VAL A 47 -8.16 -3.60 16.05
CA VAL A 47 -7.38 -4.60 16.79
C VAL A 47 -5.96 -4.71 16.23
N SER A 48 -5.80 -4.72 14.90
CA SER A 48 -4.48 -4.77 14.25
C SER A 48 -3.65 -3.54 14.63
N TRP A 49 -4.25 -2.34 14.54
CA TRP A 49 -3.58 -1.11 14.92
C TRP A 49 -3.14 -1.13 16.39
N VAL A 50 -4.05 -1.43 17.33
CA VAL A 50 -3.70 -1.47 18.76
C VAL A 50 -2.59 -2.49 19.02
N LEU A 51 -2.65 -3.68 18.42
CA LEU A 51 -1.63 -4.70 18.59
C LEU A 51 -0.27 -4.26 18.05
N GLU A 52 -0.22 -3.69 16.85
CA GLU A 52 1.00 -3.16 16.23
C GLU A 52 1.62 -2.03 17.08
N GLN A 53 0.81 -1.08 17.53
CA GLN A 53 1.28 0.03 18.39
C GLN A 53 1.80 -0.47 19.74
N THR A 54 1.12 -1.44 20.35
CA THR A 54 1.55 -2.05 21.62
C THR A 54 2.92 -2.71 21.50
N ILE A 55 3.20 -3.36 20.36
CA ILE A 55 4.49 -3.99 20.10
C ILE A 55 5.57 -2.93 19.89
N PHE A 56 5.29 -1.84 19.16
CA PHE A 56 6.23 -0.72 18.99
C PHE A 56 6.59 -0.03 20.30
N GLU A 57 5.63 0.09 21.23
CA GLU A 57 5.88 0.65 22.56
C GLU A 57 6.71 -0.29 23.46
N GLY A 58 7.03 -1.50 23.01
CA GLY A 58 7.89 -2.44 23.72
C GLY A 58 7.17 -3.19 24.85
N TYR A 59 5.83 -3.20 24.88
CA TYR A 59 5.08 -3.96 25.86
C TYR A 59 5.27 -5.47 25.62
N PRO A 60 5.52 -6.28 26.67
CA PRO A 60 5.73 -7.71 26.55
C PRO A 60 4.41 -8.40 26.19
N THR A 61 4.14 -8.54 24.90
CA THR A 61 2.93 -9.15 24.35
C THR A 61 3.31 -10.27 23.39
N SER A 62 2.47 -11.29 23.30
CA SER A 62 2.65 -12.36 22.32
C SER A 62 2.29 -11.83 20.93
N ASP A 63 3.20 -11.96 19.97
CA ASP A 63 2.91 -11.55 18.59
C ASP A 63 1.93 -12.53 17.92
N ILE A 64 0.65 -12.15 17.93
CA ILE A 64 -0.46 -12.89 17.34
C ILE A 64 -0.99 -12.22 16.06
N ARG A 65 -0.26 -11.26 15.46
CA ARG A 65 -0.73 -10.47 14.30
C ARG A 65 -1.15 -11.35 13.11
N TRP A 66 -0.46 -12.48 12.91
CA TRP A 66 -0.76 -13.46 11.86
C TRP A 66 -2.15 -14.12 11.99
N THR A 67 -2.76 -14.11 13.19
CA THR A 67 -4.11 -14.65 13.39
C THR A 67 -5.21 -13.72 12.86
N LEU A 68 -4.97 -12.41 12.84
CA LEU A 68 -5.93 -11.40 12.40
C LEU A 68 -6.40 -11.57 10.94
N PRO A 69 -5.52 -11.74 9.92
CA PRO A 69 -5.96 -11.95 8.55
C PRO A 69 -6.67 -13.31 8.39
N LEU A 70 -6.31 -14.33 9.16
CA LEU A 70 -7.00 -15.62 9.16
C LEU A 70 -8.42 -15.50 9.70
N LEU A 71 -8.59 -14.86 10.86
CA LEU A 71 -9.89 -14.65 11.49
C LEU A 71 -10.77 -13.75 10.64
N TYR A 72 -10.24 -12.63 10.13
CA TYR A 72 -10.95 -11.72 9.24
C TYR A 72 -11.36 -12.39 7.93
N GLY A 73 -10.41 -13.07 7.28
CA GLY A 73 -10.64 -13.81 6.05
C GLY A 73 -11.70 -14.89 6.24
N ALA A 74 -11.64 -15.69 7.31
CA ALA A 74 -12.63 -16.73 7.62
C ALA A 74 -14.01 -16.14 7.95
N ALA A 75 -14.05 -15.07 8.76
CA ALA A 75 -15.26 -14.38 9.17
C ALA A 75 -16.06 -13.79 8.00
N LEU A 76 -15.38 -13.43 6.91
CA LEU A 76 -16.02 -12.99 5.67
C LEU A 76 -16.26 -14.15 4.69
N LEU A 77 -15.28 -15.03 4.52
CA LEU A 77 -15.34 -16.12 3.54
C LEU A 77 -16.48 -17.09 3.83
N ILE A 78 -16.69 -17.47 5.09
CA ILE A 78 -17.73 -18.46 5.47
C ILE A 78 -19.13 -17.92 5.14
N PRO A 79 -19.61 -16.80 5.72
CA PRO A 79 -20.96 -16.33 5.44
C PRO A 79 -21.14 -15.90 3.97
N LEU A 80 -20.19 -15.16 3.39
CA LEU A 80 -20.32 -14.69 2.00
C LEU A 80 -20.21 -15.86 1.02
N GLY A 81 -19.40 -16.87 1.32
CA GLY A 81 -19.25 -18.08 0.52
C GLY A 81 -20.54 -18.92 0.51
N ILE A 82 -21.23 -19.01 1.65
CA ILE A 82 -22.55 -19.64 1.76
C ILE A 82 -23.58 -18.83 0.96
N LEU A 83 -23.63 -17.50 1.16
CA LEU A 83 -24.55 -16.61 0.45
C LEU A 83 -24.34 -16.63 -1.07
N SER A 84 -23.09 -16.75 -1.53
CA SER A 84 -22.74 -16.87 -2.96
C SER A 84 -23.28 -18.15 -3.63
N ARG A 85 -23.72 -19.14 -2.84
CA ARG A 85 -24.31 -20.38 -3.34
C ARG A 85 -25.82 -20.44 -3.14
N MET A 86 -26.31 -19.96 -1.99
CA MET A 86 -27.72 -20.08 -1.60
C MET A 86 -28.62 -19.00 -2.21
N VAL A 87 -28.10 -17.80 -2.46
CA VAL A 87 -28.94 -16.68 -2.87
C VAL A 87 -29.36 -16.81 -4.33
N ALA A 88 -30.67 -16.75 -4.58
CA ALA A 88 -31.27 -16.91 -5.91
C ALA A 88 -31.01 -15.71 -6.85
N SER A 89 -30.89 -14.49 -6.31
CA SER A 89 -30.68 -13.29 -7.13
C SER A 89 -29.29 -13.28 -7.78
N PRO A 90 -29.19 -13.23 -9.13
CA PRO A 90 -27.90 -13.32 -9.82
C PRO A 90 -26.90 -12.24 -9.42
N ARG A 91 -27.37 -11.00 -9.24
CA ARG A 91 -26.49 -9.86 -8.92
C ARG A 91 -25.82 -9.94 -7.56
N SER A 92 -26.59 -10.16 -6.50
CA SER A 92 -26.03 -10.28 -5.15
C SER A 92 -25.13 -11.50 -5.04
N ARG A 93 -25.45 -12.59 -5.75
CA ARG A 93 -24.59 -13.77 -5.85
C ARG A 93 -23.19 -13.44 -6.36
N LEU A 94 -23.09 -12.61 -7.40
CA LEU A 94 -21.80 -12.16 -7.96
C LEU A 94 -21.05 -11.25 -6.98
N ALA A 95 -21.76 -10.36 -6.28
CA ALA A 95 -21.17 -9.53 -5.23
C ALA A 95 -20.56 -10.39 -4.12
N TYR A 96 -21.33 -11.34 -3.56
CA TYR A 96 -20.83 -12.25 -2.52
C TYR A 96 -19.67 -13.11 -3.02
N ARG A 97 -19.74 -13.61 -4.27
CA ARG A 97 -18.64 -14.35 -4.90
C ARG A 97 -17.35 -13.51 -4.95
N THR A 98 -17.46 -12.24 -5.33
CA THR A 98 -16.33 -11.30 -5.42
C THR A 98 -15.73 -11.04 -4.03
N TRP A 99 -16.59 -10.76 -3.04
CA TRP A 99 -16.14 -10.53 -1.67
C TRP A 99 -15.54 -11.79 -1.03
N SER A 100 -16.05 -12.99 -1.34
CA SER A 100 -15.41 -14.24 -0.93
C SER A 100 -14.01 -14.42 -1.53
N MET A 101 -13.80 -14.06 -2.79
CA MET A 101 -12.45 -14.10 -3.39
C MET A 101 -11.50 -13.09 -2.74
N ALA A 102 -11.99 -11.89 -2.42
CA ALA A 102 -11.25 -10.89 -1.67
C ALA A 102 -10.93 -11.38 -0.24
N ALA A 103 -11.84 -12.11 0.40
CA ALA A 103 -11.62 -12.70 1.73
C ALA A 103 -10.55 -13.81 1.69
N VAL A 104 -10.51 -14.63 0.64
CA VAL A 104 -9.41 -15.60 0.42
C VAL A 104 -8.08 -14.87 0.26
N PHE A 105 -8.04 -13.78 -0.51
CA PHE A 105 -6.84 -12.96 -0.62
C PHE A 105 -6.36 -12.45 0.74
N ALA A 106 -7.27 -11.90 1.54
CA ALA A 106 -6.94 -11.42 2.89
C ALA A 106 -6.42 -12.54 3.80
N LEU A 107 -7.03 -13.73 3.75
CA LEU A 107 -6.60 -14.90 4.53
C LEU A 107 -5.16 -15.30 4.19
N LEU A 108 -4.82 -15.29 2.90
CA LEU A 108 -3.49 -15.68 2.44
C LEU A 108 -2.38 -14.73 2.89
N GLN A 109 -2.69 -13.51 3.33
CA GLN A 109 -1.70 -12.55 3.85
C GLN A 109 -1.19 -12.90 5.26
N ALA A 110 -1.66 -13.98 5.89
CA ALA A 110 -1.18 -14.40 7.21
C ALA A 110 0.35 -14.56 7.35
N PRO A 111 1.07 -15.16 6.38
CA PRO A 111 2.52 -15.37 6.49
C PRO A 111 3.33 -14.08 6.58
N SER A 112 2.88 -12.98 5.94
CA SER A 112 3.62 -11.71 6.00
C SER A 112 3.58 -11.07 7.40
N ARG A 113 2.60 -11.45 8.24
CA ARG A 113 2.47 -11.00 9.64
C ARG A 113 3.19 -11.90 10.64
N MET A 114 3.87 -12.95 10.19
CA MET A 114 4.74 -13.78 11.04
C MET A 114 6.16 -13.25 11.15
N LEU A 115 6.53 -12.31 10.25
CA LEU A 115 7.82 -11.65 10.23
C LEU A 115 7.86 -10.47 11.21
N ALA A 116 9.06 -10.04 11.58
CA ALA A 116 9.25 -8.86 12.41
C ALA A 116 8.59 -7.63 11.76
N LEU A 117 8.02 -6.75 12.59
CA LEU A 117 7.37 -5.50 12.15
C LEU A 117 8.30 -4.64 11.29
N THR A 118 9.56 -4.58 11.70
CA THR A 118 10.60 -3.71 11.14
C THR A 118 11.29 -4.29 9.91
N ASP A 119 11.02 -5.55 9.54
CA ASP A 119 11.64 -6.20 8.38
C ASP A 119 10.79 -5.99 7.11
N ALA A 120 10.64 -4.72 6.71
CA ALA A 120 9.76 -4.31 5.62
C ALA A 120 10.11 -4.99 4.28
N GLN A 121 11.39 -5.24 4.02
CA GLN A 121 11.87 -5.84 2.76
C GLN A 121 11.51 -7.31 2.67
N THR A 122 11.74 -8.10 3.72
CA THR A 122 11.35 -9.52 3.73
C THR A 122 9.84 -9.66 3.69
N VAL A 123 9.12 -8.78 4.39
CA VAL A 123 7.66 -8.68 4.33
C VAL A 123 7.18 -8.46 2.88
N ALA A 124 7.75 -7.51 2.15
CA ALA A 124 7.39 -7.25 0.76
C ALA A 124 7.65 -8.47 -0.14
N VAL A 125 8.78 -9.17 0.03
CA VAL A 125 9.09 -10.39 -0.71
C VAL A 125 8.07 -11.50 -0.43
N VAL A 126 7.69 -11.70 0.84
CA VAL A 126 6.65 -12.68 1.21
C VAL A 126 5.30 -12.28 0.63
N GLN A 127 4.92 -11.01 0.68
CA GLN A 127 3.68 -10.52 0.06
C GLN A 127 3.66 -10.77 -1.45
N ILE A 128 4.77 -10.55 -2.15
CA ILE A 128 4.90 -10.87 -3.58
C ILE A 128 4.65 -12.37 -3.82
N GLY A 129 5.29 -13.24 -3.04
CA GLY A 129 5.11 -14.69 -3.13
C GLY A 129 3.67 -15.13 -2.86
N VAL A 130 3.06 -14.61 -1.80
CA VAL A 130 1.66 -14.88 -1.42
C VAL A 130 0.69 -14.43 -2.51
N MET A 131 0.90 -13.25 -3.10
CA MET A 131 0.06 -12.73 -4.18
C MET A 131 0.20 -13.55 -5.46
N ALA A 132 1.41 -14.05 -5.77
CA ALA A 132 1.60 -14.97 -6.88
C ALA A 132 0.83 -16.29 -6.66
N VAL A 133 0.87 -16.85 -5.45
CA VAL A 133 0.07 -18.02 -5.07
C VAL A 133 -1.43 -17.74 -5.22
N TYR A 134 -1.89 -16.59 -4.73
CA TYR A 134 -3.30 -16.17 -4.88
C TYR A 134 -3.74 -16.15 -6.35
N LEU A 135 -2.95 -15.53 -7.24
CA LEU A 135 -3.26 -15.47 -8.67
C LEU A 135 -3.33 -16.86 -9.31
N ILE A 136 -2.41 -17.77 -8.94
CA ILE A 136 -2.41 -19.16 -9.42
C ILE A 136 -3.70 -19.87 -8.97
N LEU A 137 -4.03 -19.80 -7.68
CA LEU A 137 -5.22 -20.43 -7.11
C LEU A 137 -6.50 -19.86 -7.72
N LEU A 138 -6.59 -18.54 -7.84
CA LEU A 138 -7.72 -17.84 -8.44
C LEU A 138 -7.92 -18.27 -9.89
N ASN A 139 -6.85 -18.32 -10.69
CA ASN A 139 -6.92 -18.73 -12.08
C ASN A 139 -7.39 -20.18 -12.23
N GLN A 140 -6.86 -21.10 -11.42
CA GLN A 140 -7.25 -22.52 -11.45
C GLN A 140 -8.72 -22.69 -11.06
N TRP A 141 -9.15 -22.01 -10.01
CA TRP A 141 -10.54 -22.06 -9.55
C TRP A 141 -11.52 -21.47 -10.58
N LEU A 142 -11.16 -20.37 -11.24
CA LEU A 142 -11.98 -19.77 -12.28
C LEU A 142 -12.08 -20.66 -13.53
N LYS A 143 -10.98 -21.29 -13.96
CA LYS A 143 -11.01 -22.29 -15.05
C LYS A 143 -11.93 -23.47 -14.73
N TRP A 144 -11.90 -23.93 -13.48
CA TRP A 144 -12.74 -25.04 -13.04
C TRP A 144 -14.22 -24.67 -13.00
N LYS A 145 -14.56 -23.48 -12.51
CA LYS A 145 -15.95 -23.06 -12.29
C LYS A 145 -16.62 -22.45 -13.53
N SER A 146 -15.84 -21.87 -14.44
CA SER A 146 -16.32 -21.13 -15.60
C SER A 146 -15.60 -21.64 -16.86
N PRO A 147 -16.22 -22.53 -17.66
CA PRO A 147 -15.61 -23.08 -18.87
C PRO A 147 -15.21 -22.01 -19.90
N GLU A 148 -15.91 -20.88 -19.90
CA GLU A 148 -15.66 -19.71 -20.75
C GLU A 148 -14.52 -18.82 -20.24
N TRP A 149 -13.96 -19.11 -19.06
CA TRP A 149 -12.85 -18.35 -18.50
C TRP A 149 -11.58 -18.54 -19.32
N VAL A 150 -11.29 -17.54 -20.15
CA VAL A 150 -9.97 -17.35 -20.74
C VAL A 150 -9.13 -16.59 -19.74
N SER A 151 -7.95 -17.13 -19.47
CA SER A 151 -6.99 -16.51 -18.55
C SER A 151 -6.69 -15.07 -19.02
N PRO A 152 -6.89 -14.03 -18.19
CA PRO A 152 -6.91 -12.63 -18.62
C PRO A 152 -5.67 -12.19 -19.40
N TRP A 153 -4.49 -12.71 -19.06
CA TRP A 153 -3.24 -12.43 -19.78
C TRP A 153 -3.22 -12.90 -21.24
N LYS A 154 -4.10 -13.82 -21.66
CA LYS A 154 -4.25 -14.22 -23.07
C LYS A 154 -5.14 -13.25 -23.87
N SER A 155 -5.98 -12.48 -23.21
CA SER A 155 -6.94 -11.55 -23.82
C SER A 155 -6.73 -10.12 -23.30
N MET A 156 -5.49 -9.65 -23.40
CA MET A 156 -5.06 -8.37 -22.85
C MET A 156 -5.49 -7.22 -23.76
N ASP A 157 -6.34 -6.33 -23.24
CA ASP A 157 -6.70 -5.07 -23.88
C ASP A 157 -6.15 -3.90 -23.06
N TRP A 158 -5.42 -3.00 -23.72
CA TRP A 158 -4.78 -1.83 -23.12
C TRP A 158 -5.59 -0.54 -23.28
N ARG A 159 -6.79 -0.64 -23.87
CA ARG A 159 -7.68 0.52 -24.05
C ARG A 159 -8.04 1.15 -22.71
N GLY A 160 -7.87 2.45 -22.61
CA GLY A 160 -8.04 3.17 -21.36
C GLY A 160 -6.81 3.17 -20.44
N ILE A 161 -5.66 2.63 -20.87
CA ILE A 161 -4.40 2.76 -20.13
C ILE A 161 -4.05 4.22 -19.85
N GLU A 162 -4.30 5.12 -20.80
CA GLU A 162 -4.04 6.56 -20.65
C GLU A 162 -4.89 7.16 -19.52
N THR A 163 -6.14 6.71 -19.37
CA THR A 163 -7.04 7.11 -18.27
C THR A 163 -6.56 6.54 -16.94
N ALA A 164 -6.08 5.29 -16.93
CA ALA A 164 -5.50 4.66 -15.74
C ALA A 164 -4.26 5.41 -15.25
N ILE A 165 -3.35 5.76 -16.17
CA ILE A 165 -2.13 6.54 -15.90
C ILE A 165 -2.52 7.93 -15.38
N LEU A 166 -3.46 8.61 -16.04
CA LEU A 166 -3.92 9.94 -15.63
C LEU A 166 -4.44 9.94 -14.18
N ILE A 167 -5.36 9.03 -13.84
CA ILE A 167 -5.94 8.97 -12.50
C ILE A 167 -4.87 8.52 -11.48
N GLY A 168 -4.04 7.53 -11.83
CA GLY A 168 -2.94 7.07 -10.97
C GLY A 168 -1.94 8.18 -10.64
N LEU A 169 -1.58 9.02 -11.62
CA LEU A 169 -0.72 10.18 -11.42
C LEU A 169 -1.40 11.28 -10.60
N LEU A 170 -2.68 11.57 -10.84
CA LEU A 170 -3.40 12.56 -10.04
C LEU A 170 -3.41 12.18 -8.55
N VAL A 171 -3.77 10.93 -8.23
CA VAL A 171 -3.81 10.46 -6.84
C VAL A 171 -2.41 10.35 -6.23
N SER A 172 -1.35 10.29 -7.04
CA SER A 172 0.05 10.28 -6.59
C SER A 172 0.60 11.64 -6.14
N LEU A 173 0.04 12.75 -6.63
CA LEU A 173 0.56 14.10 -6.38
C LEU A 173 0.82 14.43 -4.90
N PRO A 174 -0.10 14.16 -3.95
CA PRO A 174 0.17 14.48 -2.55
C PRO A 174 1.29 13.63 -1.95
N TRP A 175 1.46 12.38 -2.42
CA TRP A 175 2.55 11.50 -2.00
C TRP A 175 3.90 11.97 -2.54
N LEU A 176 3.93 12.46 -3.78
CA LEU A 176 5.13 13.06 -4.38
C LEU A 176 5.54 14.37 -3.72
N TRP A 177 4.58 15.08 -3.12
CA TRP A 177 4.82 16.33 -2.42
C TRP A 177 5.34 16.11 -0.99
N TRP A 178 4.68 15.27 -0.20
CA TRP A 178 5.00 15.13 1.24
C TRP A 178 5.66 13.82 1.64
N GLY A 179 5.76 12.88 0.73
CA GLY A 179 6.43 11.61 0.97
C GLY A 179 7.92 11.68 0.66
N ALA A 180 8.64 10.68 1.17
CA ALA A 180 10.08 10.51 0.98
C ALA A 180 10.37 9.07 0.57
N LEU A 181 11.24 8.89 -0.42
CA LEU A 181 11.67 7.56 -0.85
C LEU A 181 12.60 6.94 0.18
N GLY A 182 12.41 5.62 0.42
CA GLY A 182 13.34 4.81 1.21
C GLY A 182 14.60 4.44 0.42
N SER A 183 15.12 3.24 0.59
CA SER A 183 16.22 2.75 -0.25
C SER A 183 15.74 2.45 -1.68
N PRO A 184 16.64 2.35 -2.68
CA PRO A 184 16.27 1.91 -4.03
C PRO A 184 15.62 0.52 -4.05
N LEU A 185 16.04 -0.38 -3.15
CA LEU A 185 15.45 -1.71 -3.02
C LEU A 185 14.01 -1.61 -2.48
N ASP A 186 13.77 -0.81 -1.44
CA ASP A 186 12.43 -0.58 -0.90
C ASP A 186 11.49 0.01 -1.94
N MET A 187 11.99 0.96 -2.74
CA MET A 187 11.24 1.55 -3.84
C MET A 187 10.80 0.48 -4.85
N VAL A 188 11.73 -0.38 -5.29
CA VAL A 188 11.44 -1.43 -6.27
C VAL A 188 10.49 -2.48 -5.69
N LEU A 189 10.71 -2.92 -4.45
CA LEU A 189 9.85 -3.89 -3.78
C LEU A 189 8.44 -3.33 -3.59
N ASN A 190 8.29 -2.12 -3.07
CA ASN A 190 6.96 -1.51 -2.88
C ASN A 190 6.24 -1.23 -4.21
N LEU A 191 6.97 -0.84 -5.26
CA LEU A 191 6.40 -0.73 -6.60
C LEU A 191 5.90 -2.09 -7.11
N ALA A 192 6.72 -3.14 -6.99
CA ALA A 192 6.36 -4.49 -7.41
C ALA A 192 5.15 -5.01 -6.62
N THR A 193 5.13 -4.83 -5.30
CA THR A 193 4.03 -5.22 -4.42
C THR A 193 2.76 -4.46 -4.76
N GLY A 194 2.82 -3.13 -4.96
CA GLY A 194 1.68 -2.32 -5.36
C GLY A 194 1.11 -2.73 -6.73
N LEU A 195 1.95 -2.88 -7.76
CA LEU A 195 1.53 -3.32 -9.08
C LEU A 195 0.92 -4.74 -9.06
N LEU A 196 1.51 -5.66 -8.29
CA LEU A 196 1.00 -7.01 -8.15
C LEU A 196 -0.32 -7.06 -7.38
N PHE A 197 -0.49 -6.21 -6.36
CA PHE A 197 -1.77 -5.98 -5.69
C PHE A 197 -2.83 -5.51 -6.69
N GLY A 198 -2.48 -4.56 -7.56
CA GLY A 198 -3.35 -4.09 -8.65
C GLY A 198 -3.81 -5.22 -9.57
N ILE A 199 -2.90 -6.13 -9.95
CA ILE A 199 -3.23 -7.32 -10.74
C ILE A 199 -4.18 -8.25 -9.96
N CYS A 200 -3.87 -8.55 -8.70
CA CYS A 200 -4.72 -9.37 -7.82
C CYS A 200 -6.12 -8.79 -7.68
N ALA A 201 -6.22 -7.48 -7.43
CA ALA A 201 -7.49 -6.79 -7.29
C ALA A 201 -8.28 -6.82 -8.60
N SER A 202 -7.65 -6.45 -9.72
CA SER A 202 -8.28 -6.48 -11.04
C SER A 202 -8.83 -7.87 -11.39
N TRP A 203 -8.07 -8.93 -11.14
CA TRP A 203 -8.47 -10.29 -11.41
C TRP A 203 -9.62 -10.76 -10.52
N THR A 204 -9.60 -10.39 -9.24
CA THR A 204 -10.68 -10.64 -8.28
C THR A 204 -11.99 -10.00 -8.77
N LEU A 205 -11.94 -8.72 -9.13
CA LEU A 205 -13.10 -7.97 -9.62
C LEU A 205 -13.60 -8.54 -10.95
N TYR A 206 -12.66 -8.92 -11.82
CA TYR A 206 -12.99 -9.43 -13.15
C TYR A 206 -13.64 -10.82 -13.10
N GLY A 207 -13.00 -11.77 -12.43
CA GLY A 207 -13.51 -13.14 -12.28
C GLY A 207 -14.71 -13.27 -11.34
N GLY A 208 -14.90 -12.33 -10.42
CA GLY A 208 -16.01 -12.33 -9.47
C GLY A 208 -17.29 -11.67 -9.98
N LEU A 209 -17.15 -10.48 -10.58
CA LEU A 209 -18.28 -9.62 -10.94
C LEU A 209 -18.34 -9.36 -12.44
N LEU A 210 -17.25 -8.83 -13.02
CA LEU A 210 -17.32 -8.23 -14.35
C LEU A 210 -17.60 -9.23 -15.46
N THR A 211 -17.02 -10.44 -15.41
CA THR A 211 -17.32 -11.50 -16.40
C THR A 211 -18.83 -11.73 -16.60
N ALA A 212 -19.62 -11.62 -15.53
CA ALA A 212 -21.06 -11.85 -15.59
C ALA A 212 -21.90 -10.58 -15.74
N THR A 213 -21.43 -9.41 -15.27
CA THR A 213 -22.16 -8.14 -15.46
C THR A 213 -21.88 -7.45 -16.79
N GLN A 214 -20.84 -7.90 -17.50
CA GLN A 214 -20.37 -7.34 -18.76
C GLN A 214 -20.76 -8.17 -19.99
N ASP A 215 -21.77 -9.02 -19.87
CA ASP A 215 -22.30 -9.82 -20.97
C ASP A 215 -22.67 -8.96 -22.19
N THR A 216 -22.34 -9.43 -23.39
CA THR A 216 -22.33 -8.64 -24.63
C THR A 216 -23.72 -8.18 -25.08
N ASP A 217 -24.76 -8.86 -24.62
CA ASP A 217 -26.13 -8.66 -25.09
C ASP A 217 -26.92 -7.67 -24.22
N ARG A 218 -26.29 -7.12 -23.17
CA ARG A 218 -26.93 -6.21 -22.21
C ARG A 218 -26.34 -4.81 -22.25
N GLU A 219 -27.21 -3.80 -22.34
CA GLU A 219 -26.81 -2.41 -22.13
C GLU A 219 -26.39 -2.15 -20.67
N TYR A 220 -25.14 -1.75 -20.48
CA TYR A 220 -24.60 -1.32 -19.19
C TYR A 220 -25.12 0.07 -18.81
N ARG A 221 -25.97 0.14 -17.78
CA ARG A 221 -26.66 1.37 -17.35
C ARG A 221 -25.91 2.11 -16.24
N THR A 222 -26.28 3.37 -15.98
CA THR A 222 -25.74 4.14 -14.86
C THR A 222 -26.01 3.51 -13.50
N ALA A 223 -27.18 2.90 -13.31
CA ALA A 223 -27.47 2.14 -12.09
C ALA A 223 -26.52 0.95 -11.88
N ASP A 224 -26.00 0.38 -12.98
CA ASP A 224 -25.06 -0.73 -12.93
C ASP A 224 -23.67 -0.24 -12.49
N VAL A 225 -23.23 0.94 -12.97
CA VAL A 225 -22.01 1.61 -12.48
C VAL A 225 -22.05 1.85 -10.98
N LEU A 226 -23.19 2.31 -10.44
CA LEU A 226 -23.31 2.61 -9.01
C LEU A 226 -23.22 1.35 -8.14
N ILE A 227 -23.94 0.29 -8.52
CA ILE A 227 -23.97 -0.97 -7.77
C ILE A 227 -22.64 -1.71 -7.93
N ASP A 228 -22.14 -1.88 -9.15
CA ASP A 228 -20.88 -2.57 -9.40
C ASP A 228 -19.72 -1.80 -8.75
N GLY A 229 -19.73 -0.47 -8.82
CA GLY A 229 -18.74 0.37 -8.14
C GLY A 229 -18.74 0.21 -6.63
N LEU A 230 -19.92 0.09 -5.99
CA LEU A 230 -20.02 -0.22 -4.56
C LEU A 230 -19.46 -1.62 -4.24
N VAL A 231 -19.81 -2.63 -5.04
CA VAL A 231 -19.31 -4.01 -4.85
C VAL A 231 -17.78 -4.05 -4.98
N MET A 232 -17.22 -3.35 -5.98
CA MET A 232 -15.78 -3.24 -6.17
C MET A 232 -15.10 -2.46 -5.03
N ALA A 233 -15.68 -1.35 -4.59
CA ALA A 233 -15.17 -0.57 -3.46
C ALA A 233 -15.07 -1.45 -2.20
N LEU A 234 -16.13 -2.19 -1.88
CA LEU A 234 -16.14 -3.10 -0.73
C LEU A 234 -15.19 -4.29 -0.89
N ALA A 235 -14.97 -4.79 -2.11
CA ALA A 235 -13.94 -5.80 -2.36
C ALA A 235 -12.53 -5.23 -2.08
N LEU A 236 -12.26 -3.99 -2.51
CA LEU A 236 -10.99 -3.30 -2.23
C LEU A 236 -10.80 -3.06 -0.73
N VAL A 237 -11.85 -2.71 0.01
CA VAL A 237 -11.82 -2.61 1.49
C VAL A 237 -11.33 -3.93 2.12
N ILE A 238 -11.89 -5.06 1.68
CA ILE A 238 -11.47 -6.38 2.19
C ILE A 238 -10.01 -6.66 1.86
N MET A 239 -9.61 -6.46 0.60
CA MET A 239 -8.26 -6.77 0.16
C MET A 239 -7.22 -5.90 0.88
N VAL A 240 -7.46 -4.59 0.97
CA VAL A 240 -6.57 -3.65 1.66
C VAL A 240 -6.46 -3.96 3.15
N THR A 241 -7.55 -4.36 3.80
CA THR A 241 -7.52 -4.70 5.24
C THR A 241 -6.65 -5.92 5.55
N GLY A 242 -6.63 -6.90 4.63
CA GLY A 242 -5.71 -8.04 4.74
C GLY A 242 -4.27 -7.70 4.34
N PHE A 243 -4.09 -6.79 3.37
CA PHE A 243 -2.81 -6.49 2.75
C PHE A 243 -1.97 -5.45 3.49
N GLY A 244 -2.61 -4.41 4.03
CA GLY A 244 -1.92 -3.37 4.77
C GLY A 244 -1.30 -3.91 6.07
N LEU A 245 -0.10 -3.43 6.37
CA LEU A 245 0.69 -3.77 7.55
C LEU A 245 1.17 -2.49 8.21
N THR A 246 1.36 -2.52 9.53
CA THR A 246 2.09 -1.47 10.26
C THR A 246 1.52 -0.08 9.92
N GLY A 247 0.21 0.09 10.09
CA GLY A 247 -0.49 1.33 9.78
C GLY A 247 -0.83 1.63 8.31
N MET A 248 -0.14 1.05 7.33
CA MET A 248 -0.43 1.25 5.90
C MET A 248 -1.84 0.81 5.48
N GLN A 249 -2.45 -0.08 6.28
CA GLN A 249 -3.85 -0.48 6.13
C GLN A 249 -4.82 0.72 6.12
N TRP A 250 -4.59 1.74 6.95
CA TRP A 250 -5.41 2.94 6.98
C TRP A 250 -5.14 3.85 5.79
N VAL A 251 -3.87 4.04 5.45
CA VAL A 251 -3.43 4.82 4.28
C VAL A 251 -4.09 4.32 3.00
N LEU A 252 -4.02 3.01 2.78
CA LEU A 252 -4.58 2.38 1.60
C LEU A 252 -6.12 2.37 1.60
N LEU A 253 -6.77 2.37 2.76
CA LEU A 253 -8.23 2.50 2.89
C LEU A 253 -8.74 3.88 2.43
N PHE A 254 -7.94 4.94 2.57
CA PHE A 254 -8.26 6.24 1.99
C PHE A 254 -8.04 6.29 0.47
N CYS A 255 -7.05 5.55 -0.03
CA CYS A 255 -6.63 5.66 -1.43
C CYS A 255 -7.42 4.77 -2.40
N LEU A 256 -7.73 3.52 -2.02
CA LEU A 256 -8.17 2.50 -2.99
C LEU A 256 -9.69 2.29 -3.08
N PRO A 257 -10.45 2.11 -1.98
CA PRO A 257 -11.90 1.84 -2.05
C PRO A 257 -12.68 2.85 -2.86
N VAL A 258 -12.30 4.13 -2.76
CA VAL A 258 -12.92 5.24 -3.49
C VAL A 258 -12.86 5.07 -5.01
N LEU A 259 -11.82 4.38 -5.51
CA LEU A 259 -11.64 4.11 -6.93
C LEU A 259 -12.54 2.98 -7.44
N GLY A 260 -13.34 2.32 -6.60
CA GLY A 260 -14.25 1.25 -7.02
C GLY A 260 -15.18 1.65 -8.16
N TRP A 261 -15.74 2.86 -8.12
CA TRP A 261 -16.55 3.40 -9.21
C TRP A 261 -15.72 3.79 -10.44
N ALA A 262 -14.52 4.34 -10.25
CA ALA A 262 -13.61 4.65 -11.35
C ALA A 262 -13.23 3.38 -12.12
N VAL A 263 -12.92 2.30 -11.41
CA VAL A 263 -12.63 0.97 -11.96
C VAL A 263 -13.83 0.39 -12.69
N ALA A 264 -15.04 0.50 -12.12
CA ALA A 264 -16.27 0.04 -12.78
C ALA A 264 -16.49 0.72 -14.14
N MET A 265 -16.18 2.02 -14.25
CA MET A 265 -16.25 2.78 -15.50
C MET A 265 -15.09 2.48 -16.46
N LEU A 266 -13.87 2.41 -15.92
CA LEU A 266 -12.65 2.11 -16.68
C LEU A 266 -12.73 0.73 -17.37
N ALA A 267 -13.31 -0.25 -16.68
CA ALA A 267 -13.54 -1.59 -17.22
C ALA A 267 -14.46 -1.59 -18.46
N GLN A 268 -15.22 -0.52 -18.73
CA GLN A 268 -16.13 -0.40 -19.87
C GLN A 268 -15.52 0.35 -21.07
N VAL A 269 -14.31 0.90 -20.95
CA VAL A 269 -13.70 1.74 -22.00
C VAL A 269 -13.48 0.94 -23.29
N GLY A 270 -13.86 1.49 -24.45
CA GLY A 270 -13.60 0.86 -25.75
C GLY A 270 -14.35 -0.43 -26.05
N LYS A 271 -15.35 -0.79 -25.23
CA LYS A 271 -16.13 -2.02 -25.41
C LYS A 271 -17.01 -2.05 -26.64
N ASP A 272 -17.49 -0.90 -27.08
CA ASP A 272 -18.28 -0.81 -28.30
C ASP A 272 -17.40 -1.08 -29.55
N VAL A 273 -16.06 -1.02 -29.40
CA VAL A 273 -15.07 -1.19 -30.49
C VAL A 273 -14.46 -2.59 -30.50
N ALA A 274 -14.19 -3.20 -29.34
CA ALA A 274 -13.78 -4.60 -29.26
C ALA A 274 -14.28 -5.24 -27.98
N ARG A 275 -14.55 -6.54 -28.07
CA ARG A 275 -15.08 -7.38 -26.98
C ARG A 275 -13.99 -7.84 -26.00
N GLY A 276 -12.85 -7.13 -25.96
CA GLY A 276 -11.69 -7.46 -25.12
C GLY A 276 -11.94 -7.21 -23.64
N GLN A 277 -11.15 -7.88 -22.79
CA GLN A 277 -11.25 -7.74 -21.33
C GLN A 277 -10.30 -6.63 -20.85
N ASN A 278 -10.86 -5.50 -20.38
CA ASN A 278 -10.07 -4.34 -19.92
C ASN A 278 -9.55 -4.50 -18.47
N TRP A 279 -8.96 -5.65 -18.16
CA TRP A 279 -8.42 -5.89 -16.82
C TRP A 279 -7.08 -5.18 -16.58
N ALA A 280 -6.27 -4.97 -17.64
CA ALA A 280 -4.93 -4.39 -17.52
C ALA A 280 -4.94 -2.91 -17.10
N PRO A 281 -5.78 -2.01 -17.67
CA PRO A 281 -5.91 -0.64 -17.20
C PRO A 281 -6.40 -0.55 -15.75
N VAL A 282 -7.32 -1.43 -15.36
CA VAL A 282 -7.81 -1.53 -13.99
C VAL A 282 -6.69 -1.95 -13.03
N ALA A 283 -5.90 -2.95 -13.42
CA ALA A 283 -4.75 -3.41 -12.65
C ALA A 283 -3.71 -2.31 -12.49
N LEU A 284 -3.41 -1.58 -13.56
CA LEU A 284 -2.46 -0.48 -13.52
C LEU A 284 -2.93 0.65 -12.61
N LEU A 285 -4.20 1.07 -12.72
CA LEU A 285 -4.77 2.12 -11.86
C LEU A 285 -4.66 1.76 -10.38
N LEU A 286 -5.18 0.58 -10.01
CA LEU A 286 -5.15 0.12 -8.62
C LEU A 286 -3.71 -0.12 -8.14
N GLY A 287 -2.85 -0.60 -9.03
CA GLY A 287 -1.45 -0.85 -8.71
C GLY A 287 -0.66 0.43 -8.45
N LEU A 288 -0.82 1.46 -9.29
CA LEU A 288 -0.21 2.77 -9.07
C LEU A 288 -0.77 3.44 -7.81
N ALA A 289 -2.09 3.39 -7.59
CA ALA A 289 -2.73 3.96 -6.41
C ALA A 289 -2.29 3.29 -5.10
N ALA A 290 -1.86 2.03 -5.14
CA ALA A 290 -1.26 1.33 -4.01
C ALA A 290 0.25 1.59 -3.88
N ALA A 291 0.99 1.57 -5.01
CA ALA A 291 2.44 1.68 -5.03
C ALA A 291 2.94 3.03 -4.49
N TRP A 292 2.31 4.14 -4.89
CA TRP A 292 2.76 5.47 -4.49
C TRP A 292 2.81 5.69 -2.98
N PRO A 293 1.74 5.48 -2.19
CA PRO A 293 1.82 5.61 -0.74
C PRO A 293 2.85 4.67 -0.11
N MET A 294 2.98 3.44 -0.61
CA MET A 294 3.92 2.44 -0.09
C MET A 294 5.39 2.78 -0.38
N MET A 295 5.69 3.36 -1.54
CA MET A 295 7.06 3.79 -1.87
C MET A 295 7.47 5.02 -1.06
N MET A 296 6.51 5.91 -0.82
CA MET A 296 6.73 7.27 -0.30
C MET A 296 6.57 7.39 1.22
N THR A 297 6.05 6.35 1.88
CA THR A 297 5.85 6.31 3.33
C THR A 297 6.48 5.05 3.87
N ASP A 298 7.25 5.20 4.94
CA ASP A 298 7.72 4.05 5.70
C ASP A 298 6.62 3.57 6.67
N PRO A 299 6.22 2.29 6.66
CA PRO A 299 5.23 1.79 7.62
C PRO A 299 5.68 1.97 9.08
N ASP A 300 6.98 1.86 9.38
CA ASP A 300 7.50 1.97 10.75
C ASP A 300 7.38 3.40 11.31
N GLU A 301 7.38 4.40 10.43
CA GLU A 301 7.17 5.81 10.79
C GLU A 301 5.71 6.13 11.15
N LEU A 302 4.79 5.16 11.03
CA LEU A 302 3.40 5.30 11.47
C LEU A 302 3.19 4.81 12.91
N ALA A 303 4.26 4.43 13.62
CA ALA A 303 4.22 4.14 15.05
C ALA A 303 3.96 5.41 15.86
N LEU A 304 2.96 5.38 16.74
CA LEU A 304 2.51 6.53 17.55
C LEU A 304 3.60 7.09 18.46
N ILE A 305 4.51 6.22 18.93
CA ILE A 305 5.63 6.59 19.79
C ILE A 305 6.62 7.55 19.09
N VAL A 306 6.67 7.53 17.76
CA VAL A 306 7.62 8.31 16.95
C VAL A 306 6.95 9.45 16.18
N SER A 307 5.63 9.38 15.96
CA SER A 307 4.97 10.18 14.92
C SER A 307 3.64 10.85 15.31
N SER A 308 3.35 10.96 16.62
CA SER A 308 2.11 11.53 17.15
C SER A 308 2.11 13.06 17.38
N GLY A 309 3.26 13.72 17.28
CA GLY A 309 3.44 15.15 17.45
C GLY A 309 2.98 16.00 16.26
N ALA A 310 2.82 17.30 16.47
CA ALA A 310 2.50 18.25 15.41
C ALA A 310 3.68 18.37 14.43
N GLY A 311 3.41 18.32 13.13
CA GLY A 311 4.42 18.32 12.07
C GLY A 311 5.09 16.97 11.82
N GLU A 312 4.76 15.93 12.59
CA GLU A 312 5.33 14.58 12.42
C GLU A 312 4.64 13.78 11.31
N ARG A 313 5.13 12.56 11.06
CA ARG A 313 4.78 11.79 9.85
C ARG A 313 3.29 11.46 9.73
N ILE A 314 2.59 11.11 10.82
CA ILE A 314 1.15 10.79 10.76
C ILE A 314 0.35 11.97 10.22
N GLU A 315 0.70 13.20 10.59
CA GLU A 315 0.01 14.39 10.09
C GLU A 315 0.15 14.52 8.57
N TRP A 316 1.37 14.40 8.04
CA TRP A 316 1.63 14.48 6.60
C TRP A 316 0.97 13.35 5.82
N VAL A 317 1.04 12.12 6.33
CA VAL A 317 0.42 10.95 5.70
C VAL A 317 -1.12 11.06 5.71
N THR A 318 -1.69 11.57 6.80
CA THR A 318 -3.15 11.81 6.90
C THR A 318 -3.58 12.92 5.94
N ARG A 319 -2.82 14.02 5.83
CA ARG A 319 -3.05 15.09 4.86
C ARG A 319 -2.95 14.55 3.43
N ALA A 320 -1.89 13.80 3.12
CA ALA A 320 -1.67 13.21 1.80
C ALA A 320 -2.80 12.25 1.41
N GLY A 321 -3.17 11.33 2.30
CA GLY A 321 -4.28 10.39 2.12
C GLY A 321 -5.63 11.08 1.94
N SER A 322 -5.90 12.14 2.70
CA SER A 322 -7.14 12.92 2.58
C SER A 322 -7.23 13.65 1.24
N ILE A 323 -6.14 14.26 0.78
CA ILE A 323 -6.09 14.89 -0.53
C ILE A 323 -6.18 13.84 -1.64
N ALA A 324 -5.47 12.72 -1.52
CA ALA A 324 -5.55 11.60 -2.46
C ALA A 324 -6.98 11.06 -2.60
N LEU A 325 -7.71 10.92 -1.49
CA LEU A 325 -9.14 10.56 -1.47
C LEU A 325 -9.97 11.58 -2.27
N LEU A 326 -9.80 12.89 -2.00
CA LEU A 326 -10.52 13.95 -2.70
C LEU A 326 -10.21 13.97 -4.19
N MET A 327 -8.93 13.78 -4.57
CA MET A 327 -8.52 13.67 -5.98
C MET A 327 -9.12 12.42 -6.64
N GLY A 328 -9.18 11.29 -5.94
CA GLY A 328 -9.83 10.06 -6.40
C GLY A 328 -11.34 10.22 -6.60
N LEU A 329 -12.03 10.90 -5.69
CA LEU A 329 -13.45 11.26 -5.83
C LEU A 329 -13.66 12.19 -7.03
N MET A 330 -12.83 13.23 -7.17
CA MET A 330 -12.90 14.17 -8.29
C MET A 330 -12.66 13.45 -9.62
N ALA A 331 -11.64 12.60 -9.71
CA ALA A 331 -11.34 11.80 -10.89
C ALA A 331 -12.51 10.86 -11.23
N THR A 332 -13.12 10.23 -10.23
CA THR A 332 -14.31 9.39 -10.40
C THR A 332 -15.49 10.21 -10.95
N PHE A 333 -15.73 11.41 -10.41
CA PHE A 333 -16.79 12.31 -10.88
C PHE A 333 -16.57 12.78 -12.32
N LEU A 334 -15.34 13.17 -12.68
CA LEU A 334 -14.97 13.56 -14.03
C LEU A 334 -15.04 12.38 -15.01
N LEU A 335 -14.68 11.18 -14.57
CA LEU A 335 -14.85 9.97 -15.37
C LEU A 335 -16.33 9.67 -15.56
N PHE A 336 -17.18 9.90 -14.55
CA PHE A 336 -18.63 9.71 -14.66
C PHE A 336 -19.31 10.63 -15.67
N SER A 337 -18.78 11.82 -15.94
CA SER A 337 -19.31 12.68 -17.01
C SER A 337 -18.84 12.26 -18.41
N THR A 338 -17.68 11.60 -18.52
CA THR A 338 -17.02 11.28 -19.80
C THR A 338 -17.05 9.80 -20.19
N TRP A 339 -17.41 8.89 -19.28
CA TRP A 339 -17.26 7.43 -19.51
C TRP A 339 -18.10 6.92 -20.67
N ARG A 340 -19.28 7.50 -20.96
CA ARG A 340 -20.10 7.10 -22.11
C ARG A 340 -19.41 7.39 -23.44
N LEU A 341 -18.64 8.48 -23.49
CA LEU A 341 -17.81 8.81 -24.66
C LEU A 341 -16.63 7.84 -24.77
N LEU A 342 -15.98 7.51 -23.65
CA LEU A 342 -14.87 6.55 -23.59
C LEU A 342 -15.32 5.09 -23.79
N LYS A 343 -16.58 4.76 -23.52
CA LYS A 343 -17.14 3.45 -23.86
C LYS A 343 -17.15 3.26 -25.39
N ARG A 344 -17.54 4.31 -26.12
CA ARG A 344 -17.55 4.38 -27.59
C ARG A 344 -16.15 4.56 -28.18
N ARG A 345 -15.31 5.34 -27.51
CA ARG A 345 -13.94 5.67 -27.92
C ARG A 345 -12.95 4.87 -27.09
N ALA A 346 -12.25 3.93 -27.71
CA ALA A 346 -11.24 3.11 -27.08
C ALA A 346 -10.05 3.87 -26.41
N TRP A 347 -9.88 5.16 -26.72
CA TRP A 347 -8.74 5.98 -26.31
C TRP A 347 -9.18 7.39 -25.93
N LEU A 348 -8.36 8.09 -25.14
CA LEU A 348 -8.60 9.51 -24.88
C LEU A 348 -8.48 10.30 -26.19
N PRO A 349 -9.30 11.35 -26.39
CA PRO A 349 -9.06 12.31 -27.46
C PRO A 349 -7.71 13.01 -27.25
N LEU A 350 -7.19 13.68 -28.28
CA LEU A 350 -5.91 14.40 -28.20
C LEU A 350 -5.81 15.32 -26.97
N SER A 351 -6.90 16.03 -26.66
CA SER A 351 -6.99 16.86 -25.45
C SER A 351 -6.76 16.07 -24.16
N GLY A 352 -7.32 14.87 -24.04
CA GLY A 352 -7.10 14.00 -22.87
C GLY A 352 -5.65 13.50 -22.78
N LYS A 353 -5.01 13.18 -23.91
CA LYS A 353 -3.59 12.81 -23.93
C LYS A 353 -2.67 13.94 -23.51
N LEU A 354 -2.97 15.16 -23.98
CA LEU A 354 -2.26 16.37 -23.56
C LEU A 354 -2.43 16.61 -22.05
N VAL A 355 -3.63 16.43 -21.51
CA VAL A 355 -3.87 16.51 -20.05
C VAL A 355 -3.04 15.47 -19.30
N THR A 356 -2.99 14.21 -19.76
CA THR A 356 -2.12 13.19 -19.15
C THR A 356 -0.64 13.58 -19.20
N GLY A 357 -0.17 14.13 -20.32
CA GLY A 357 1.20 14.64 -20.44
C GLY A 357 1.50 15.79 -19.47
N VAL A 358 0.58 16.75 -19.36
CA VAL A 358 0.70 17.86 -18.41
C VAL A 358 0.71 17.37 -16.96
N VAL A 359 -0.16 16.43 -16.59
CA VAL A 359 -0.19 15.85 -15.24
C VAL A 359 1.09 15.06 -14.94
N ALA A 360 1.65 14.34 -15.93
CA ALA A 360 2.93 13.65 -15.77
C ALA A 360 4.08 14.64 -15.53
N ILE A 361 4.14 15.72 -16.30
CA ILE A 361 5.13 16.80 -16.08
C ILE A 361 4.92 17.43 -14.71
N LEU A 362 3.68 17.71 -14.32
CA LEU A 362 3.34 18.27 -13.02
C LEU A 362 3.80 17.34 -11.89
N ALA A 363 3.58 16.02 -11.99
CA ALA A 363 4.03 15.05 -11.00
C ALA A 363 5.55 15.07 -10.82
N VAL A 364 6.30 15.13 -11.92
CA VAL A 364 7.77 15.27 -11.91
C VAL A 364 8.18 16.61 -11.26
N CYS A 365 7.53 17.71 -11.66
CA CYS A 365 7.82 19.03 -11.09
C CYS A 365 7.51 19.10 -9.59
N VAL A 366 6.38 18.53 -9.14
CA VAL A 366 6.01 18.49 -7.73
C VAL A 366 7.10 17.77 -6.93
N TYR A 367 7.54 16.60 -7.39
CA TYR A 367 8.59 15.85 -6.69
C TYR A 367 9.92 16.61 -6.62
N PHE A 368 10.42 17.14 -7.75
CA PHE A 368 11.75 17.75 -7.78
C PHE A 368 11.84 19.17 -7.21
N PHE A 369 10.75 19.95 -7.27
CA PHE A 369 10.76 21.35 -6.81
C PHE A 369 10.11 21.55 -5.44
N PHE A 370 9.18 20.68 -5.04
CA PHE A 370 8.42 20.84 -3.80
C PHE A 370 8.48 19.60 -2.88
N GLY A 371 8.92 18.46 -3.40
CA GLY A 371 8.98 17.19 -2.68
C GLY A 371 10.27 16.98 -1.91
N VAL A 372 10.24 15.97 -1.03
CA VAL A 372 11.43 15.46 -0.35
C VAL A 372 12.19 14.54 -1.31
N THR A 373 13.29 15.05 -1.85
CA THR A 373 14.08 14.34 -2.88
C THR A 373 15.17 13.46 -2.28
N GLY A 374 15.67 12.52 -3.09
CA GLY A 374 16.73 11.58 -2.70
C GLY A 374 16.20 10.26 -2.14
N PHE A 375 17.12 9.33 -1.93
CA PHE A 375 16.87 8.03 -1.30
C PHE A 375 17.33 8.07 0.15
N HIS A 376 16.46 7.65 1.06
CA HIS A 376 16.70 7.65 2.50
C HIS A 376 16.58 6.22 3.00
N GLY A 377 17.54 5.39 2.59
CA GLY A 377 17.54 3.95 2.82
C GLY A 377 18.17 3.52 4.13
N GLU A 378 18.13 2.20 4.34
CA GLU A 378 18.73 1.53 5.49
C GLU A 378 20.21 1.86 5.70
N ARG A 379 20.60 1.92 6.96
CA ARG A 379 22.00 2.02 7.36
C ARG A 379 22.40 0.86 8.24
N LEU A 380 23.63 0.41 8.05
CA LEU A 380 24.22 -0.72 8.75
C LEU A 380 25.35 -0.21 9.62
N PHE A 381 25.29 -0.49 10.91
CA PHE A 381 26.37 -0.17 11.82
C PHE A 381 27.24 -1.41 12.05
N VAL A 382 28.38 -1.42 11.37
CA VAL A 382 29.31 -2.55 11.29
C VAL A 382 30.36 -2.41 12.37
N ILE A 383 30.42 -3.36 13.31
CA ILE A 383 31.43 -3.41 14.36
C ILE A 383 32.52 -4.39 13.93
N LEU A 384 33.78 -3.94 13.93
CA LEU A 384 34.92 -4.77 13.57
C LEU A 384 35.40 -5.58 14.78
N GLU A 385 36.01 -6.74 14.53
CA GLU A 385 36.51 -7.64 15.58
C GLU A 385 37.69 -7.02 16.34
N ASP A 386 38.61 -6.36 15.63
CA ASP A 386 39.87 -5.87 16.20
C ASP A 386 39.73 -4.49 16.87
N GLN A 387 39.38 -4.47 18.16
CA GLN A 387 39.22 -3.26 18.98
C GLN A 387 40.56 -2.82 19.61
N ALA A 388 40.73 -1.52 19.82
CA ALA A 388 41.97 -0.99 20.38
C ALA A 388 42.16 -1.38 21.85
N ASP A 389 43.34 -1.90 22.19
CA ASP A 389 43.72 -2.18 23.58
C ASP A 389 44.26 -0.92 24.28
N LEU A 390 43.50 -0.42 25.25
CA LEU A 390 43.86 0.76 26.05
C LEU A 390 44.61 0.40 27.35
N SER A 391 44.81 -0.88 27.65
CA SER A 391 45.46 -1.35 28.89
C SER A 391 46.91 -0.91 29.01
N GLN A 392 47.55 -0.59 27.88
CA GLN A 392 48.94 -0.13 27.82
C GLN A 392 49.11 1.36 28.13
N ILE A 393 48.02 2.12 28.28
CA ILE A 393 48.06 3.55 28.57
C ILE A 393 48.18 3.75 30.08
N ASP A 394 49.26 4.42 30.50
CA ASP A 394 49.52 4.70 31.91
C ASP A 394 48.40 5.56 32.53
N ALA A 395 47.78 5.04 33.57
CA ALA A 395 46.67 5.69 34.27
C ALA A 395 47.11 6.93 35.09
N SER A 396 48.41 7.06 35.37
CA SER A 396 48.99 8.14 36.18
C SER A 396 49.29 9.43 35.38
N LEU A 397 49.14 9.39 34.05
CA LEU A 397 49.37 10.54 33.18
C LEU A 397 48.43 11.72 33.51
N PRO A 398 48.89 12.98 33.28
CA PRO A 398 48.02 14.14 33.24
C PRO A 398 46.86 13.94 32.27
N TRP A 399 45.68 14.47 32.61
CA TRP A 399 44.44 14.20 31.87
C TRP A 399 44.51 14.57 30.38
N GLN A 400 45.28 15.61 30.03
CA GLN A 400 45.46 16.06 28.65
C GLN A 400 46.28 15.05 27.83
N GLU A 401 47.43 14.65 28.34
CA GLU A 401 48.34 13.69 27.69
C GLU A 401 47.67 12.31 27.56
N LYS A 402 46.95 11.88 28.60
CA LYS A 402 46.16 10.65 28.57
C LYS A 402 45.12 10.67 27.44
N ARG A 403 44.36 11.77 27.30
CA ARG A 403 43.37 11.91 26.23
C ARG A 403 44.00 11.87 24.85
N GLU A 404 45.17 12.49 24.68
CA GLU A 404 45.89 12.48 23.41
C GLU A 404 46.37 11.06 23.05
N GLN A 405 46.93 10.31 24.01
CA GLN A 405 47.36 8.94 23.77
C GLN A 405 46.17 8.02 23.45
N VAL A 406 45.09 8.09 24.22
CA VAL A 406 43.86 7.32 23.95
C VAL A 406 43.33 7.62 22.55
N TYR A 407 43.25 8.90 22.19
CA TYR A 407 42.82 9.31 20.85
C TYR A 407 43.71 8.71 19.76
N ARG A 408 45.03 8.82 19.91
CA ARG A 408 46.00 8.32 18.93
C ARG A 408 45.88 6.81 18.73
N VAL A 409 45.81 6.04 19.81
CA VAL A 409 45.69 4.57 19.77
C VAL A 409 44.40 4.15 19.08
N LEU A 410 43.26 4.74 19.46
CA LEU A 410 41.96 4.46 18.86
C LEU A 410 41.93 4.79 17.36
N VAL A 411 42.44 5.96 16.97
CA VAL A 411 42.44 6.40 15.57
C VAL A 411 43.36 5.54 14.72
N GLN A 412 44.56 5.21 15.21
CA GLN A 412 45.50 4.37 14.46
C GLN A 412 44.92 2.97 14.24
N GLN A 413 44.32 2.39 15.28
CA GLN A 413 43.66 1.08 15.21
C GLN A 413 42.52 1.08 14.19
N ALA A 414 41.61 2.06 14.27
CA ALA A 414 40.48 2.19 13.36
C ALA A 414 40.94 2.42 11.91
N GLN A 415 41.90 3.31 11.68
CA GLN A 415 42.40 3.58 10.32
C GLN A 415 43.03 2.36 9.66
N GLY A 416 43.80 1.56 10.42
CA GLY A 416 44.44 0.35 9.90
C GLY A 416 43.45 -0.75 9.58
N SER A 417 42.62 -1.12 10.56
CA SER A 417 41.67 -2.24 10.43
C SER A 417 40.52 -1.95 9.46
N GLN A 418 40.08 -0.70 9.33
CA GLN A 418 38.98 -0.33 8.42
C GLN A 418 39.44 -0.14 6.96
N ALA A 419 40.74 -0.12 6.68
CA ALA A 419 41.27 0.32 5.39
C ALA A 419 40.72 -0.49 4.20
N GLU A 420 40.64 -1.81 4.31
CA GLU A 420 40.21 -2.68 3.21
C GLU A 420 38.71 -2.55 2.93
N ILE A 421 37.88 -2.54 3.99
CA ILE A 421 36.43 -2.32 3.86
C ILE A 421 36.18 -0.96 3.20
N ARG A 422 36.82 0.09 3.70
CA ARG A 422 36.69 1.46 3.18
C ARG A 422 37.09 1.55 1.72
N ALA A 423 38.23 0.99 1.32
CA ALA A 423 38.66 0.96 -0.06
C ALA A 423 37.66 0.25 -0.99
N THR A 424 36.99 -0.79 -0.47
CA THR A 424 35.94 -1.50 -1.22
C THR A 424 34.68 -0.66 -1.35
N LEU A 425 34.22 -0.02 -0.26
CA LEU A 425 33.07 0.88 -0.28
C LEU A 425 33.29 2.08 -1.21
N ASP A 426 34.49 2.69 -1.15
CA ASP A 426 34.91 3.78 -2.05
C ASP A 426 34.85 3.34 -3.52
N ARG A 427 35.33 2.14 -3.83
CA ARG A 427 35.31 1.57 -5.20
C ARG A 427 33.88 1.45 -5.74
N TYR A 428 32.92 1.10 -4.88
CA TYR A 428 31.52 0.94 -5.26
C TYR A 428 30.67 2.20 -5.06
N HIS A 429 31.28 3.32 -4.65
CA HIS A 429 30.59 4.59 -4.36
C HIS A 429 29.47 4.40 -3.34
N ILE A 430 29.74 3.61 -2.29
CA ILE A 430 28.83 3.40 -1.18
C ILE A 430 29.24 4.36 -0.06
N ASP A 431 28.33 5.24 0.33
CA ASP A 431 28.57 6.22 1.39
C ASP A 431 28.74 5.52 2.75
N TYR A 432 29.73 5.95 3.52
CA TYR A 432 29.99 5.44 4.86
C TYR A 432 30.56 6.51 5.80
N THR A 433 30.37 6.29 7.10
CA THR A 433 30.93 7.09 8.19
C THR A 433 31.83 6.21 9.05
N PRO A 434 33.16 6.44 9.08
CA PRO A 434 34.06 5.69 9.94
C PRO A 434 34.04 6.23 11.38
N TYR A 435 34.04 5.32 12.36
CA TYR A 435 34.14 5.63 13.79
C TYR A 435 35.44 5.07 14.36
N TYR A 436 36.06 5.83 15.27
CA TYR A 436 37.30 5.43 15.94
C TYR A 436 37.14 5.13 17.43
N LEU A 437 36.15 5.73 18.10
CA LEU A 437 35.89 5.51 19.54
C LEU A 437 35.52 4.05 19.83
N MET A 438 34.73 3.49 18.92
CA MET A 438 34.53 2.06 18.76
C MET A 438 34.92 1.77 17.33
N ASN A 439 35.74 0.73 17.10
CA ASN A 439 36.18 0.39 15.77
C ASN A 439 34.99 -0.14 14.97
N ALA A 440 34.35 0.77 14.24
CA ALA A 440 33.09 0.54 13.56
C ALA A 440 32.95 1.46 12.34
N ILE A 441 32.12 1.03 11.40
CA ILE A 441 31.78 1.78 10.19
C ILE A 441 30.26 1.76 10.03
N GLU A 442 29.63 2.94 9.95
CA GLU A 442 28.24 3.05 9.51
C GLU A 442 28.21 3.11 7.99
N VAL A 443 27.51 2.18 7.35
CA VAL A 443 27.44 2.03 5.90
C VAL A 443 26.00 2.28 5.45
N GLN A 444 25.81 3.18 4.48
CA GLN A 444 24.49 3.43 3.89
C GLN A 444 24.19 2.37 2.83
N ALA A 445 23.68 1.21 3.25
CA ALA A 445 23.46 0.10 2.35
C ALA A 445 22.38 -0.89 2.81
N GLY A 446 21.81 -1.61 1.83
CA GLY A 446 20.79 -2.63 2.05
C GLY A 446 21.34 -4.07 2.20
N PRO A 447 20.45 -5.08 2.12
CA PRO A 447 20.76 -6.48 2.44
C PRO A 447 21.88 -7.12 1.63
N LEU A 448 22.10 -6.70 0.38
CA LEU A 448 23.16 -7.27 -0.45
C LEU A 448 24.55 -6.91 0.09
N VAL A 449 24.73 -5.66 0.51
CA VAL A 449 25.98 -5.19 1.12
C VAL A 449 26.10 -5.76 2.53
N ARG A 450 24.98 -5.88 3.26
CA ARG A 450 24.96 -6.60 4.55
C ARG A 450 25.50 -8.02 4.42
N ALA A 451 24.98 -8.80 3.47
CA ALA A 451 25.43 -10.17 3.24
C ALA A 451 26.91 -10.26 2.84
N TRP A 452 27.42 -9.26 2.10
CA TRP A 452 28.85 -9.16 1.82
C TRP A 452 29.67 -8.84 3.08
N LEU A 453 29.25 -7.86 3.89
CA LEU A 453 29.90 -7.49 5.15
C LEU A 453 29.90 -8.66 6.15
N ASP A 454 28.80 -9.41 6.25
CA ASP A 454 28.69 -10.61 7.11
C ASP A 454 29.66 -11.72 6.68
N SER A 455 30.12 -11.71 5.42
CA SER A 455 31.11 -12.67 4.92
C SER A 455 32.57 -12.28 5.21
N ARG A 456 32.81 -11.10 5.78
CA ARG A 456 34.14 -10.56 6.04
C ARG A 456 34.68 -11.05 7.39
N PRO A 457 35.89 -11.63 7.44
CA PRO A 457 36.47 -12.10 8.69
C PRO A 457 36.74 -10.97 9.69
N GLU A 458 36.96 -9.73 9.22
CA GLU A 458 37.22 -8.57 10.09
C GLU A 458 35.96 -7.99 10.78
N VAL A 459 34.77 -8.48 10.43
CA VAL A 459 33.48 -8.01 10.98
C VAL A 459 33.03 -8.93 12.12
N ASP A 460 32.85 -8.36 13.32
CA ASP A 460 32.31 -9.08 14.49
C ASP A 460 30.78 -9.19 14.40
N ARG A 461 30.10 -8.06 14.16
CA ARG A 461 28.64 -8.02 14.02
C ARG A 461 28.16 -6.80 13.24
N ILE A 462 26.98 -6.93 12.65
CA ILE A 462 26.27 -5.84 11.97
C ILE A 462 24.96 -5.56 12.69
N LEU A 463 24.79 -4.31 13.11
CA LEU A 463 23.56 -3.81 13.72
C LEU A 463 22.79 -2.96 12.72
N ASP A 464 21.47 -3.00 12.79
CA ASP A 464 20.64 -2.06 12.03
C ASP A 464 20.76 -0.66 12.66
N SER A 465 20.95 0.35 11.82
CA SER A 465 20.98 1.76 12.21
C SER A 465 19.85 2.49 11.50
N PRO A 466 18.59 2.22 11.89
CA PRO A 466 17.44 2.78 11.20
C PRO A 466 17.40 4.30 11.40
N ILE A 467 17.04 5.01 10.33
CA ILE A 467 16.83 6.46 10.36
C ILE A 467 15.49 6.75 9.73
N LEU A 468 14.70 7.57 10.43
CA LEU A 468 13.44 8.07 9.90
C LEU A 468 13.72 8.92 8.67
N ARG A 469 12.96 8.71 7.62
CA ARG A 469 13.01 9.53 6.41
C ARG A 469 12.76 11.00 6.78
N PRO A 470 13.29 11.95 6.01
CA PRO A 470 13.08 13.36 6.30
C PRO A 470 11.60 13.76 6.23
N LEU A 471 11.22 14.70 7.08
CA LEU A 471 9.92 15.35 7.02
C LEU A 471 9.95 16.45 5.95
N PRO A 472 8.80 16.77 5.32
CA PRO A 472 8.72 17.86 4.33
C PRO A 472 9.07 19.24 4.90
N GLU A 473 8.75 19.44 6.17
CA GLU A 473 9.03 20.66 6.92
C GLU A 473 9.70 20.28 8.24
N ALA A 474 10.52 21.20 8.77
CA ALA A 474 11.11 21.03 10.08
C ALA A 474 10.03 20.98 11.16
N LEU A 475 10.26 20.19 12.22
CA LEU A 475 9.34 20.13 13.34
C LEU A 475 9.16 21.52 13.96
N PRO A 476 7.92 21.92 14.30
CA PRO A 476 7.69 23.17 14.99
C PRO A 476 8.35 23.12 16.37
N GLU A 477 8.82 24.28 16.85
CA GLU A 477 9.34 24.38 18.21
C GLU A 477 8.24 24.05 19.22
N SER A 478 8.54 23.10 20.12
CA SER A 478 7.61 22.73 21.19
C SER A 478 7.46 23.89 22.17
N GLN A 479 6.28 24.51 22.20
CA GLN A 479 5.97 25.55 23.18
C GLN A 479 5.36 24.94 24.44
N GLY A 480 5.92 25.30 25.60
CA GLY A 480 5.33 24.96 26.89
C GLY A 480 3.98 25.65 27.07
N THR A 481 3.06 25.00 27.80
CA THR A 481 1.73 25.56 28.12
C THR A 481 1.78 26.59 29.25
N LEU A 482 2.92 26.70 29.94
CA LEU A 482 3.14 27.66 31.01
C LEU A 482 3.76 28.94 30.46
N ALA A 483 3.34 30.08 31.04
CA ALA A 483 3.98 31.36 30.76
C ALA A 483 5.47 31.29 31.10
N ALA A 484 6.29 32.00 30.32
CA ALA A 484 7.71 32.11 30.59
C ALA A 484 7.92 32.63 32.03
N PRO A 485 8.76 31.95 32.84
CA PRO A 485 9.02 32.39 34.21
C PRO A 485 9.67 33.77 34.21
N THR A 486 9.19 34.66 35.08
CA THR A 486 9.70 36.04 35.21
C THR A 486 10.98 36.14 36.04
N ALA A 487 11.38 35.05 36.68
CA ALA A 487 12.61 34.93 37.46
C ALA A 487 13.24 33.55 37.22
N PRO A 488 14.56 33.39 37.44
CA PRO A 488 15.21 32.10 37.36
C PRO A 488 14.49 31.07 38.24
N THR A 489 14.19 29.90 37.66
CA THR A 489 13.55 28.82 38.40
C THR A 489 14.55 28.19 39.39
N TRP A 490 14.03 27.59 40.47
CA TRP A 490 14.86 27.07 41.56
C TRP A 490 15.99 26.13 41.09
N ASN A 491 15.75 25.32 40.06
CA ASN A 491 16.72 24.39 39.49
C ASN A 491 17.85 25.12 38.74
N VAL A 492 17.54 26.24 38.08
CA VAL A 492 18.52 27.08 37.38
C VAL A 492 19.42 27.79 38.39
N THR A 493 18.84 28.36 39.45
CA THR A 493 19.60 28.97 40.54
C THR A 493 20.39 27.95 41.35
N LEU A 494 19.85 26.75 41.58
CA LEU A 494 20.58 25.67 42.25
C LEU A 494 21.84 25.26 41.47
N ALA A 495 21.74 25.19 40.15
CA ALA A 495 22.87 24.93 39.26
C ALA A 495 23.84 26.11 39.13
N LYS A 496 23.52 27.27 39.73
CA LYS A 496 24.22 28.55 39.55
C LYS A 496 24.38 28.95 38.08
N ALA A 497 23.54 28.39 37.21
CA ALA A 497 23.48 28.79 35.81
C ALA A 497 23.07 30.26 35.72
N ASP A 498 22.38 30.76 36.74
CA ASP A 498 21.94 32.13 36.82
C ASP A 498 23.07 33.19 36.94
N GLN A 499 24.31 32.74 37.15
CA GLN A 499 25.48 33.59 37.43
C GLN A 499 26.42 33.75 36.22
N VAL A 500 26.16 33.04 35.11
CA VAL A 500 27.08 32.94 33.96
C VAL A 500 26.44 33.26 32.60
N TRP A 501 25.13 33.50 32.59
CA TRP A 501 24.42 34.17 31.50
C TRP A 501 24.29 35.68 31.77
#